data_AF-A0A2H9NVU4-F1
#
_entry.id   AF-A0A2H9NVU4-F1
#
_cell.length_a   1.000
_cell.length_b   1.000
_cell.length_c   1.000
_cell.angle_alpha   90.00
_cell.angle_beta   90.00
_cell.angle_gamma   90.00
#
_symmetry.space_group_name_H-M   'P 1'
#
loop_
_entity.id
_entity.type
_entity.pdbx_description
1 polymer ?
#
loop_
_entity_poly.entity_id
_entity_poly.type
_entity_poly.pdbx_seq_one_letter_code
_entity_poly.pdbx_strand_id
1 'polypeptide(L)'
;MNKKNFTAILVLVAVAVVIIAVNLTSNHNDKNNNRDNQHGAEVCLSIFSGMPDPCWNISVSDTKQLVSMIRPLPEEKGLHIRDVGLGYRGINVRLLTKTELNTEGFPVSITVFDETVAYNNDEEYWTDSFSYPNQTNPHLAYKKDDNRQIELWILETGKDVLDPEIYNLIKS
;
A
#
# COMPACT_ATOMS: atom_id res chain seq x y z
N MET A 1 -4.12 56.81 24.84
CA MET A 1 -4.74 55.94 23.83
C MET A 1 -6.25 55.91 24.08
N ASN A 2 -7.08 56.32 23.12
CA ASN A 2 -8.52 56.52 23.32
C ASN A 2 -9.25 55.17 23.30
N LYS A 3 -10.11 54.88 24.28
CA LYS A 3 -10.82 53.59 24.44
C LYS A 3 -11.57 53.17 23.17
N LYS A 4 -12.05 54.12 22.37
CA LYS A 4 -12.74 53.88 21.09
C LYS A 4 -11.86 53.21 20.03
N ASN A 5 -10.56 53.47 20.04
CA ASN A 5 -9.64 52.92 19.04
C ASN A 5 -9.26 51.46 19.36
N PHE A 6 -9.31 51.07 20.62
CA PHE A 6 -8.99 49.70 21.05
C PHE A 6 -10.08 48.70 20.63
N THR A 7 -11.36 49.10 20.74
CA THR A 7 -12.50 48.26 20.36
C THR A 7 -12.54 47.99 18.86
N ALA A 8 -12.21 48.99 18.04
CA ALA A 8 -12.21 48.85 16.58
C ALA A 8 -11.13 47.85 16.08
N ILE A 9 -9.95 47.86 16.70
CA ILE A 9 -8.86 46.94 16.36
C ILE A 9 -9.23 45.50 16.73
N LEU A 10 -9.87 45.30 17.88
CA LEU A 10 -10.23 43.96 18.37
C LEU A 10 -11.31 43.29 17.49
N VAL A 11 -12.25 44.07 16.97
CA VAL A 11 -13.27 43.60 16.01
C VAL A 11 -12.63 43.21 14.66
N LEU A 12 -11.69 44.00 14.16
CA LEU A 12 -10.98 43.70 12.90
C LEU A 12 -10.16 42.40 12.99
N VAL A 13 -9.48 42.17 14.13
CA VAL A 13 -8.72 40.93 14.34
C VAL A 13 -9.65 39.72 14.44
N ALA A 14 -10.78 39.84 15.15
CA ALA A 14 -11.75 38.75 15.25
C ALA A 14 -12.35 38.38 13.88
N VAL A 15 -12.69 39.37 13.05
CA VAL A 15 -13.22 39.14 11.70
C VAL A 15 -12.15 38.49 10.80
N ALA A 16 -10.89 38.93 10.87
CA ALA A 16 -9.80 38.31 10.11
C ALA A 16 -9.57 36.84 10.50
N VAL A 17 -9.60 36.52 11.80
CA VAL A 17 -9.46 35.14 12.29
C VAL A 17 -10.61 34.25 11.82
N VAL A 18 -11.84 34.75 11.82
CA VAL A 18 -13.01 34.01 11.33
C VAL A 18 -12.92 33.78 9.82
N ILE A 19 -12.52 34.79 9.03
CA ILE A 19 -12.34 34.65 7.57
C ILE A 19 -11.24 33.64 7.25
N ILE A 20 -10.14 33.62 8.01
CA ILE A 20 -9.05 32.64 7.83
C ILE A 20 -9.54 31.24 8.21
N ALA A 21 -10.26 31.08 9.32
CA ALA A 21 -10.78 29.78 9.76
C ALA A 21 -11.82 29.20 8.79
N VAL A 22 -12.70 30.04 8.23
CA VAL A 22 -13.70 29.64 7.22
C VAL A 22 -13.04 29.26 5.90
N ASN A 23 -12.04 30.00 5.43
CA ASN A 23 -11.32 29.66 4.20
C ASN A 23 -10.44 28.40 4.34
N LEU A 24 -9.92 28.12 5.54
CA LEU A 24 -9.16 26.89 5.81
C LEU A 24 -10.05 25.64 5.88
N THR A 25 -11.32 25.78 6.27
CA THR A 25 -12.26 24.64 6.37
C THR A 25 -13.02 24.38 5.07
N SER A 26 -13.19 25.38 4.20
CA SER A 26 -14.03 25.24 2.99
C SER A 26 -13.31 24.74 1.74
N ASN A 27 -11.99 24.48 1.77
CA ASN A 27 -11.22 24.07 0.58
C ASN A 27 -10.76 22.59 0.59
N HIS A 28 -11.25 21.77 1.52
CA HIS A 28 -10.79 20.38 1.67
C HIS A 28 -11.81 19.30 1.23
N ASN A 29 -13.03 19.64 0.81
CA ASN A 29 -14.07 18.62 0.62
C ASN A 29 -14.43 18.23 -0.82
N ASP A 30 -14.04 18.97 -1.86
CA ASP A 30 -14.50 18.65 -3.24
C ASP A 30 -13.46 17.98 -4.14
N LYS A 31 -12.21 17.79 -3.69
CA LYS A 31 -11.16 17.10 -4.47
C LYS A 31 -10.83 15.68 -4.00
N ASN A 32 -11.44 15.19 -2.92
CA ASN A 32 -11.12 13.85 -2.39
C ASN A 32 -11.97 12.74 -3.03
N ASN A 33 -13.23 13.00 -3.38
CA ASN A 33 -14.12 11.96 -3.93
C ASN A 33 -13.71 11.39 -5.30
N ASN A 34 -12.80 12.04 -6.03
CA ASN A 34 -12.31 11.54 -7.32
C ASN A 34 -10.91 10.91 -7.23
N ARG A 35 -10.18 11.11 -6.13
CA ARG A 35 -8.87 10.51 -5.90
C ARG A 35 -8.96 9.10 -5.30
N ASP A 36 -10.02 8.82 -4.56
CA ASP A 36 -10.25 7.48 -4.00
C ASP A 36 -10.63 6.44 -5.08
N ASN A 37 -11.02 6.90 -6.28
CA ASN A 37 -11.21 6.05 -7.45
C ASN A 37 -9.92 5.81 -8.26
N GLN A 38 -8.78 6.40 -7.86
CA GLN A 38 -7.51 6.11 -8.49
C GLN A 38 -6.93 4.82 -7.89
N HIS A 39 -6.55 3.89 -8.77
CA HIS A 39 -5.89 2.65 -8.39
C HIS A 39 -4.39 2.92 -8.19
N GLY A 40 -3.89 2.66 -6.98
CA GLY A 40 -2.48 2.83 -6.64
C GLY A 40 -1.64 1.58 -6.93
N ALA A 41 -2.25 0.40 -6.83
CA ALA A 41 -1.61 -0.88 -7.14
C ALA A 41 -2.64 -1.93 -7.62
N GLU A 42 -2.14 -2.87 -8.42
CA GLU A 42 -2.81 -4.13 -8.73
C GLU A 42 -2.27 -5.22 -7.79
N VAL A 43 -3.17 -6.05 -7.28
CA VAL A 43 -2.86 -7.17 -6.40
C VAL A 43 -3.38 -8.45 -7.05
N CYS A 44 -2.57 -9.50 -7.08
CA CYS A 44 -2.95 -10.80 -7.61
C CYS A 44 -2.53 -11.94 -6.66
N LEU A 45 -3.44 -12.88 -6.36
CA LEU A 45 -3.10 -14.10 -5.64
C LEU A 45 -2.47 -15.12 -6.57
N SER A 46 -1.29 -15.63 -6.24
CA SER A 46 -0.73 -16.79 -6.93
C SER A 46 -1.21 -18.06 -6.21
N ILE A 47 -2.22 -18.75 -6.74
CA ILE A 47 -2.91 -19.81 -5.96
C ILE A 47 -3.23 -21.11 -6.69
N PHE A 48 -3.45 -21.13 -8.00
CA PHE A 48 -3.83 -22.39 -8.68
C PHE A 48 -3.14 -22.58 -10.02
N SER A 49 -2.73 -23.82 -10.31
CA SER A 49 -2.24 -24.18 -11.64
C SER A 49 -3.46 -24.42 -12.55
N GLY A 50 -3.56 -23.68 -13.65
CA GLY A 50 -4.58 -23.87 -14.68
C GLY A 50 -5.82 -22.97 -14.57
N MET A 51 -5.91 -22.10 -13.56
CA MET A 51 -6.90 -21.01 -13.51
C MET A 51 -6.18 -19.66 -13.53
N PRO A 52 -6.78 -18.60 -14.09
CA PRO A 52 -6.26 -17.24 -13.91
C PRO A 52 -6.16 -16.88 -12.44
N ASP A 53 -5.05 -16.28 -12.05
CA ASP A 53 -4.84 -15.77 -10.70
C ASP A 53 -5.88 -14.65 -10.39
N PRO A 54 -6.63 -14.73 -9.27
CA PRO A 54 -7.55 -13.67 -8.87
C PRO A 54 -6.80 -12.36 -8.63
N CYS A 55 -7.25 -11.29 -9.26
CA CYS A 55 -6.66 -9.96 -9.13
C CYS A 55 -7.69 -8.89 -8.77
N TRP A 56 -7.25 -7.88 -8.02
CA TRP A 56 -8.02 -6.67 -7.70
C TRP A 56 -7.11 -5.46 -7.63
N ASN A 57 -7.69 -4.27 -7.68
CA ASN A 57 -6.96 -3.03 -7.49
C ASN A 57 -7.18 -2.49 -6.08
N ILE A 58 -6.15 -1.92 -5.48
CA ILE A 58 -6.24 -1.16 -4.23
C ILE A 58 -6.09 0.33 -4.49
N SER A 59 -6.69 1.14 -3.64
CA SER A 59 -6.69 2.60 -3.77
C SER A 59 -5.28 3.19 -3.59
N VAL A 60 -5.08 4.45 -4.01
CA VAL A 60 -3.84 5.19 -3.73
C VAL A 60 -3.59 5.32 -2.22
N SER A 61 -4.62 5.50 -1.40
CA SER A 61 -4.49 5.58 0.07
C SER A 61 -4.04 4.25 0.67
N ASP A 62 -4.65 3.14 0.26
CA ASP A 62 -4.27 1.80 0.73
C ASP A 62 -2.84 1.48 0.29
N THR A 63 -2.48 1.85 -0.94
CA THR A 63 -1.12 1.66 -1.43
C THR A 63 -0.10 2.44 -0.59
N LYS A 64 -0.42 3.67 -0.15
CA LYS A 64 0.44 4.43 0.77
C LYS A 64 0.56 3.75 2.13
N GLN A 65 -0.55 3.20 2.64
CA GLN A 65 -0.54 2.43 3.88
C GLN A 65 0.36 1.20 3.75
N LEU A 66 0.22 0.42 2.67
CA LEU A 66 1.08 -0.73 2.38
C LEU A 66 2.57 -0.35 2.38
N VAL A 67 2.93 0.71 1.66
CA VAL A 67 4.31 1.24 1.63
C VAL A 67 4.79 1.61 3.04
N SER A 68 3.93 2.22 3.86
CA SER A 68 4.27 2.61 5.23
C SER A 68 4.46 1.41 6.18
N MET A 69 3.80 0.28 5.92
CA MET A 69 3.97 -0.96 6.68
C MET A 69 5.26 -1.68 6.29
N ILE A 70 5.60 -1.73 4.98
CA ILE A 70 6.79 -2.43 4.48
C ILE A 70 8.09 -1.70 4.83
N ARG A 71 8.11 -0.36 4.67
CA ARG A 71 9.34 0.44 4.83
C ARG A 71 10.11 0.18 6.14
N PRO A 72 9.47 0.17 7.32
CA PRO A 72 10.18 -0.03 8.59
C PRO A 72 10.60 -1.48 8.86
N LEU A 73 10.16 -2.47 8.07
CA LEU A 73 10.50 -3.87 8.33
C LEU A 73 12.02 -4.10 8.24
N PRO A 74 12.59 -4.97 9.10
CA PRO A 74 13.99 -5.31 9.03
C PRO A 74 14.30 -6.03 7.72
N GLU A 75 15.37 -5.61 7.05
CA GLU A 75 15.94 -6.41 5.96
C GLU A 75 16.60 -7.65 6.54
N GLU A 76 16.37 -8.81 5.92
CA GLU A 76 16.92 -10.07 6.40
C GLU A 76 17.59 -10.84 5.25
N LYS A 77 18.88 -11.14 5.46
CA LYS A 77 19.70 -11.85 4.49
C LYS A 77 19.42 -13.35 4.55
N GLY A 78 19.29 -13.99 3.39
CA GLY A 78 19.08 -15.43 3.29
C GLY A 78 17.61 -15.85 3.40
N LEU A 79 16.69 -14.92 3.69
CA LEU A 79 15.27 -15.14 3.42
C LEU A 79 15.06 -15.39 1.93
N HIS A 80 14.10 -16.25 1.65
CA HIS A 80 13.62 -16.54 0.31
C HIS A 80 12.17 -16.99 0.41
N ILE A 81 11.42 -16.76 -0.66
CA ILE A 81 10.09 -17.34 -0.79
C ILE A 81 10.24 -18.86 -0.91
N ARG A 82 9.56 -19.59 -0.04
CA ARG A 82 9.61 -21.05 0.01
C ARG A 82 8.87 -21.63 -1.19
N ASP A 83 9.40 -22.71 -1.77
CA ASP A 83 8.62 -23.55 -2.67
C ASP A 83 7.59 -24.34 -1.87
N VAL A 84 6.31 -24.03 -2.05
CA VAL A 84 5.19 -24.75 -1.43
C VAL A 84 4.44 -25.64 -2.42
N GLY A 85 4.93 -25.77 -3.64
CA GLY A 85 4.35 -26.62 -4.67
C GLY A 85 3.00 -26.10 -5.18
N LEU A 86 1.99 -26.98 -5.18
CA LEU A 86 0.65 -26.66 -5.68
C LEU A 86 -0.16 -25.92 -4.62
N GLY A 87 -0.95 -24.94 -5.06
CA GLY A 87 -1.82 -24.16 -4.19
C GLY A 87 -1.32 -22.72 -4.02
N TYR A 88 -1.69 -22.12 -2.88
CA TYR A 88 -1.33 -20.76 -2.52
C TYR A 88 0.18 -20.59 -2.39
N ARG A 89 0.75 -19.75 -3.24
CA ARG A 89 2.17 -19.39 -3.26
C ARG A 89 2.42 -18.00 -2.70
N GLY A 90 1.42 -17.12 -2.67
CA GLY A 90 1.55 -15.79 -2.10
C GLY A 90 0.77 -14.73 -2.87
N ILE A 91 1.08 -13.47 -2.58
CA ILE A 91 0.43 -12.29 -3.12
C ILE A 91 1.44 -11.46 -3.89
N ASN A 92 1.15 -11.16 -5.16
CA ASN A 92 1.91 -10.21 -5.96
C ASN A 92 1.22 -8.85 -5.90
N VAL A 93 1.99 -7.80 -5.64
CA VAL A 93 1.53 -6.40 -5.70
C VAL A 93 2.37 -5.65 -6.72
N ARG A 94 1.72 -5.06 -7.71
CA ARG A 94 2.33 -4.20 -8.74
C ARG A 94 1.84 -2.77 -8.58
N LEU A 95 2.75 -1.85 -8.27
CA LEU A 95 2.42 -0.43 -8.14
C LEU A 95 2.11 0.15 -9.53
N LEU A 96 0.98 0.85 -9.66
CA LEU A 96 0.50 1.39 -10.94
C LEU A 96 0.88 2.87 -11.14
N THR A 97 1.05 3.63 -10.05
CA THR A 97 1.26 5.09 -10.09
C THR A 97 2.43 5.54 -9.21
N LYS A 98 3.65 5.65 -9.76
CA LYS A 98 4.84 6.04 -8.98
C LYS A 98 4.79 7.50 -8.48
N THR A 99 4.22 8.41 -9.28
CA THR A 99 4.29 9.85 -9.03
C THR A 99 3.41 10.31 -7.85
N GLU A 100 2.30 9.62 -7.57
CA GLU A 100 1.35 10.01 -6.52
C GLU A 100 1.65 9.37 -5.15
N LEU A 101 2.48 8.33 -5.13
CA LEU A 101 2.77 7.52 -3.95
C LEU A 101 4.00 8.02 -3.16
N ASN A 102 4.77 8.98 -3.69
CA ASN A 102 6.07 9.36 -3.13
C ASN A 102 6.94 8.13 -2.81
N THR A 103 6.98 7.21 -3.78
CA THR A 103 7.69 5.93 -3.71
C THR A 103 9.11 6.04 -4.23
N GLU A 104 9.76 7.20 -4.12
CA GLU A 104 11.18 7.29 -4.46
C GLU A 104 11.98 6.25 -3.67
N GLY A 105 12.73 5.41 -4.39
CA GLY A 105 13.48 4.30 -3.82
C GLY A 105 12.64 3.12 -3.31
N PHE A 106 11.34 3.07 -3.62
CA PHE A 106 10.47 1.96 -3.25
C PHE A 106 10.21 1.04 -4.46
N PRO A 107 10.22 -0.29 -4.25
CA PRO A 107 10.08 -1.28 -5.31
C PRO A 107 8.80 -1.15 -6.13
N VAL A 108 8.88 -1.50 -7.41
CA VAL A 108 7.74 -1.49 -8.35
C VAL A 108 6.85 -2.73 -8.17
N SER A 109 7.46 -3.83 -7.72
CA SER A 109 6.78 -5.10 -7.47
C SER A 109 7.18 -5.66 -6.11
N ILE A 110 6.17 -6.13 -5.39
CA ILE A 110 6.32 -6.78 -4.09
C ILE A 110 5.67 -8.16 -4.18
N THR A 111 6.32 -9.14 -3.60
CA THR A 111 5.76 -10.47 -3.36
C THR A 111 5.68 -10.67 -1.85
N VAL A 112 4.50 -11.03 -1.35
CA VAL A 112 4.27 -11.32 0.06
C VAL A 112 3.85 -12.77 0.19
N PHE A 113 4.54 -13.53 1.04
CA PHE A 113 4.17 -14.90 1.36
C PHE A 113 4.62 -15.23 2.77
N ASP A 114 3.67 -15.64 3.61
CA ASP A 114 3.92 -15.98 5.00
C ASP A 114 4.61 -14.79 5.70
N GLU A 115 5.69 -15.02 6.44
CA GLU A 115 6.42 -13.95 7.13
C GLU A 115 7.48 -13.26 6.25
N THR A 116 7.39 -13.40 4.92
CA THR A 116 8.40 -12.87 3.98
C THR A 116 7.80 -11.89 2.98
N VAL A 117 8.42 -10.71 2.91
CA VAL A 117 8.19 -9.71 1.86
C VAL A 117 9.43 -9.67 0.98
N ALA A 118 9.31 -10.15 -0.25
CA ALA A 118 10.33 -10.01 -1.28
C ALA A 118 9.98 -8.81 -2.18
N TYR A 119 10.98 -8.02 -2.56
CA TYR A 119 10.74 -6.87 -3.43
C TYR A 119 11.88 -6.62 -4.37
N ASN A 120 11.54 -6.10 -5.56
CA ASN A 120 12.51 -5.76 -6.59
C ASN A 120 12.69 -4.24 -6.70
N ASN A 121 13.91 -3.78 -6.46
CA ASN A 121 14.29 -2.37 -6.64
C ASN A 121 14.72 -2.06 -8.08
N ASP A 122 15.09 -3.07 -8.87
CA ASP A 122 15.43 -2.94 -10.28
C ASP A 122 14.15 -2.90 -11.12
N GLU A 123 13.80 -1.71 -11.61
CA GLU A 123 12.65 -1.53 -12.51
C GLU A 123 12.78 -2.30 -13.84
N GLU A 124 14.01 -2.64 -14.22
CA GLU A 124 14.35 -3.31 -15.47
C GLU A 124 13.96 -4.80 -15.48
N TYR A 125 13.87 -5.43 -14.30
CA TYR A 125 13.63 -6.87 -14.17
C TYR A 125 12.30 -7.14 -13.48
N TRP A 126 11.19 -7.01 -14.21
CA TRP A 126 9.94 -7.57 -13.70
C TRP A 126 10.06 -9.10 -13.67
N THR A 127 10.32 -9.65 -12.48
CA THR A 127 10.32 -11.09 -12.25
C THR A 127 9.41 -11.33 -11.06
N ASP A 128 8.41 -12.20 -11.23
CA ASP A 128 7.71 -12.71 -10.06
C ASP A 128 8.73 -13.46 -9.18
N SER A 129 8.62 -13.30 -7.86
CA SER A 129 9.55 -13.97 -6.95
C SER A 129 9.33 -15.48 -6.89
N PHE A 130 8.25 -15.97 -7.53
CA PHE A 130 7.85 -17.37 -7.60
C PHE A 130 8.55 -18.15 -8.71
N SER A 131 9.17 -17.48 -9.68
CA SER A 131 9.89 -18.10 -10.79
C SER A 131 11.17 -18.81 -10.33
N TYR A 132 11.71 -18.44 -9.18
CA TYR A 132 12.93 -19.01 -8.61
C TYR A 132 12.77 -19.32 -7.12
N PRO A 133 11.90 -20.29 -6.76
CA PRO A 133 11.67 -20.60 -5.36
C PRO A 133 12.92 -21.29 -4.79
N ASN A 134 13.17 -21.10 -3.49
CA ASN A 134 14.33 -21.64 -2.77
C ASN A 134 15.71 -21.13 -3.23
N GLN A 135 15.77 -20.01 -3.95
CA GLN A 135 17.03 -19.33 -4.26
C GLN A 135 16.94 -17.86 -3.85
N THR A 136 18.03 -17.35 -3.26
CA THR A 136 18.22 -15.90 -3.15
C THR A 136 18.42 -15.35 -4.55
N ASN A 137 17.39 -14.69 -5.08
CA ASN A 137 17.53 -13.91 -6.30
C ASN A 137 18.34 -12.65 -5.93
N PRO A 138 19.51 -12.42 -6.54
CA PRO A 138 20.37 -11.29 -6.20
C PRO A 138 19.72 -9.92 -6.50
N HIS A 139 18.66 -9.90 -7.31
CA HIS A 139 17.88 -8.69 -7.61
C HIS A 139 16.74 -8.45 -6.62
N LEU A 140 16.45 -9.42 -5.74
CA LEU A 140 15.42 -9.27 -4.71
C LEU A 140 16.07 -8.93 -3.37
N ALA A 141 15.46 -7.95 -2.71
CA ALA A 141 15.66 -7.73 -1.29
C ALA A 141 14.49 -8.37 -0.52
N TYR A 142 14.78 -8.79 0.72
CA TYR A 142 13.83 -9.51 1.55
C TYR A 142 13.69 -8.80 2.90
N LYS A 143 12.45 -8.68 3.35
CA LYS A 143 12.06 -8.15 4.65
C LYS A 143 11.22 -9.18 5.39
N LYS A 144 11.32 -9.18 6.71
CA LYS A 144 10.51 -10.03 7.58
C LYS A 144 9.20 -9.35 7.95
N ASP A 145 8.07 -10.03 7.75
CA ASP A 145 6.71 -9.63 8.13
C ASP A 145 6.20 -10.50 9.27
N ASP A 146 6.61 -10.17 10.51
CA ASP A 146 6.28 -10.97 11.68
C ASP A 146 4.75 -11.15 11.82
N ASN A 147 4.30 -12.39 11.96
CA ASN A 147 2.88 -12.76 12.06
C ASN A 147 2.04 -12.41 10.81
N ARG A 148 2.65 -12.32 9.63
CA ARG A 148 1.93 -12.16 8.35
C ARG A 148 1.06 -10.90 8.30
N GLN A 149 1.46 -9.82 8.99
CA GLN A 149 0.62 -8.63 9.15
C GLN A 149 0.30 -7.97 7.81
N ILE A 150 1.30 -7.87 6.93
CA ILE A 150 1.13 -7.29 5.59
C ILE A 150 0.32 -8.23 4.73
N GLU A 151 0.60 -9.54 4.75
CA GLU A 151 -0.14 -10.52 3.98
C GLU A 151 -1.65 -10.47 4.30
N LEU A 152 -1.99 -10.53 5.59
CA LEU A 152 -3.37 -10.50 6.06
C LEU A 152 -4.04 -9.15 5.80
N TRP A 153 -3.30 -8.05 5.92
CA TRP A 153 -3.82 -6.72 5.57
C TRP A 153 -4.15 -6.63 4.08
N ILE A 154 -3.27 -7.10 3.19
CA ILE A 154 -3.53 -7.12 1.75
C ILE A 154 -4.74 -7.99 1.45
N LEU A 155 -4.83 -9.18 2.06
CA LEU A 155 -5.96 -10.09 1.84
C LEU A 155 -7.30 -9.46 2.23
N GLU A 156 -7.35 -8.65 3.30
CA GLU A 156 -8.57 -7.93 3.71
C GLU A 156 -9.03 -6.94 2.64
N THR A 157 -8.12 -6.28 1.92
CA THR A 157 -8.48 -5.36 0.82
C THR A 157 -9.19 -6.05 -0.35
N GLY A 158 -8.95 -7.37 -0.52
CA GLY A 158 -9.53 -8.18 -1.58
C GLY A 158 -10.78 -8.97 -1.16
N LYS A 159 -11.20 -8.89 0.11
CA LYS A 159 -12.22 -9.77 0.69
C LYS A 159 -13.54 -9.82 -0.09
N ASP A 160 -13.99 -8.69 -0.60
CA ASP A 160 -15.26 -8.59 -1.34
C ASP A 160 -15.14 -9.04 -2.82
N VAL A 161 -13.91 -9.26 -3.30
CA VAL A 161 -13.60 -9.70 -4.67
C VAL A 161 -13.22 -11.18 -4.71
N LEU A 162 -12.59 -11.68 -3.65
CA LEU A 162 -12.12 -13.05 -3.56
C LEU A 162 -13.25 -14.04 -3.30
N ASP A 163 -13.09 -15.24 -3.84
CA ASP A 163 -13.94 -16.36 -3.46
C ASP A 163 -13.84 -16.61 -1.94
N PRO A 164 -14.95 -16.76 -1.21
CA PRO A 164 -14.93 -16.94 0.23
C PRO A 164 -14.13 -18.15 0.71
N GLU A 165 -14.10 -19.24 -0.06
CA GLU A 165 -13.31 -20.43 0.28
C GLU A 165 -11.82 -20.14 0.13
N ILE A 166 -11.41 -19.45 -0.94
CA ILE A 166 -10.02 -19.00 -1.13
C ILE A 166 -9.59 -18.06 0.00
N TYR A 167 -10.41 -17.06 0.31
CA TYR A 167 -10.10 -16.10 1.36
C TYR A 167 -9.92 -16.79 2.73
N ASN A 168 -10.83 -17.71 3.09
CA ASN A 168 -10.75 -18.43 4.35
C ASN A 168 -9.55 -19.40 4.40
N LEU A 169 -9.20 -20.01 3.26
CA LEU A 169 -8.04 -20.90 3.14
C LEU A 169 -6.72 -20.16 3.39
N ILE A 170 -6.56 -18.94 2.88
CA ILE A 170 -5.32 -18.17 3.06
C ILE A 170 -5.23 -17.57 4.47
N LYS A 171 -6.37 -17.15 5.02
CA LYS A 171 -6.45 -16.46 6.31
C LYS A 171 -6.20 -17.37 7.52
N SER A 172 -6.42 -18.68 7.38
CA SER A 172 -6.17 -19.67 8.44
C SER A 172 -4.69 -19.77 8.81
#